data_AF-A0A1Z4IIL3-F1
#
_entry.id   AF-A0A1Z4IIL3-F1
#
_cell.length_a   1.000
_cell.length_b   1.000
_cell.length_c   1.000
_cell.angle_alpha   90.00
_cell.angle_beta   90.00
_cell.angle_gamma   90.00
#
_symmetry.space_group_name_H-M   'P 1'
#
loop_
_entity.id
_entity.type
_entity.pdbx_description
1 polymer ?
#
loop_
_entity_poly.entity_id
_entity_poly.type
_entity_poly.pdbx_seq_one_letter_code
_entity_poly.pdbx_strand_id
1 'polypeptide(L)'
;MINQHLETAIAELQDFIALRPDAREVRKALAVKLVYQGYLYEEIQIILDVSLGSITGWKQAYEQEGVDGLRLNHKGRKSYLTSEQTEQVLNWLQTKNCWELGELEYKLAFDYDVVYESKQSYYDLFDAAGINWKKTTKLNPKADPDTVAKKKRD
;
A
#
# COMPACT_ATOMS: atom_id res chain seq x y z
N MET A 1 -18.39 -7.93 -39.38
CA MET A 1 -18.49 -7.07 -38.18
C MET A 1 -17.77 -7.64 -36.95
N ILE A 2 -17.67 -8.98 -36.77
CA ILE A 2 -16.98 -9.59 -35.62
C ILE A 2 -15.50 -9.16 -35.52
N ASN A 3 -14.77 -9.10 -36.63
CA ASN A 3 -13.34 -8.74 -36.62
C ASN A 3 -13.08 -7.31 -36.12
N GLN A 4 -13.97 -6.37 -36.43
CA GLN A 4 -13.73 -4.97 -36.09
C GLN A 4 -13.89 -4.70 -34.59
N HIS A 5 -14.78 -5.42 -33.91
CA HIS A 5 -14.87 -5.36 -32.45
C HIS A 5 -13.61 -5.95 -31.81
N LEU A 6 -13.09 -7.07 -32.32
CA LEU A 6 -11.88 -7.69 -31.77
C LEU A 6 -10.66 -6.80 -31.96
N GLU A 7 -10.50 -6.17 -33.13
CA GLU A 7 -9.44 -5.22 -33.40
C GLU A 7 -9.49 -4.00 -32.45
N THR A 8 -10.70 -3.49 -32.19
CA THR A 8 -10.90 -2.38 -31.24
C THR A 8 -10.52 -2.78 -29.81
N ALA A 9 -10.94 -3.96 -29.35
CA ALA A 9 -10.60 -4.47 -28.02
C ALA A 9 -9.08 -4.71 -27.86
N ILE A 10 -8.43 -5.25 -28.89
CA ILE A 10 -6.97 -5.45 -28.90
C ILE A 10 -6.25 -4.10 -28.80
N ALA A 11 -6.71 -3.07 -29.53
CA ALA A 11 -6.13 -1.74 -29.46
C ALA A 11 -6.31 -1.11 -28.06
N GLU A 12 -7.50 -1.21 -27.47
CA GLU A 12 -7.77 -0.70 -26.12
C GLU A 12 -6.87 -1.38 -25.06
N LEU A 13 -6.72 -2.70 -25.14
CA LEU A 13 -5.83 -3.46 -24.25
C LEU A 13 -4.35 -3.09 -24.46
N GLN A 14 -3.96 -2.83 -25.70
CA GLN A 14 -2.60 -2.38 -26.05
C GLN A 14 -2.32 -1.01 -25.43
N ASP A 15 -3.26 -0.07 -25.53
CA ASP A 15 -3.13 1.27 -24.95
C ASP A 15 -3.08 1.20 -23.43
N PHE A 16 -3.93 0.38 -22.79
CA PHE A 16 -3.89 0.15 -21.35
C PHE A 16 -2.54 -0.42 -20.88
N ILE A 17 -1.97 -1.38 -21.61
CA ILE A 17 -0.63 -1.92 -21.32
C ILE A 17 0.46 -0.84 -21.50
N ALA A 18 0.34 -0.01 -22.52
CA ALA A 18 1.30 1.07 -22.80
C ALA A 18 1.34 2.14 -21.72
N LEU A 19 0.25 2.35 -20.98
CA LEU A 19 0.20 3.23 -19.80
C LEU A 19 1.03 2.71 -18.60
N ARG A 20 1.60 1.49 -18.70
CA ARG A 20 2.43 0.84 -17.66
C ARG A 20 1.78 0.83 -16.26
N PRO A 21 0.57 0.28 -16.11
CA PRO A 21 -0.05 0.08 -14.81
C PRO A 21 0.70 -0.96 -13.96
N ASP A 22 0.18 -1.29 -12.77
CA ASP A 22 0.74 -2.35 -11.91
C ASP A 22 0.97 -3.64 -12.70
N ALA A 23 2.08 -4.34 -12.43
CA ALA A 23 2.48 -5.53 -13.18
C ALA A 23 1.38 -6.62 -13.22
N ARG A 24 0.51 -6.67 -12.20
CA ARG A 24 -0.63 -7.58 -12.16
C ARG A 24 -1.72 -7.17 -13.16
N GLU A 25 -2.01 -5.89 -13.28
CA GLU A 25 -2.98 -5.35 -14.24
C GLU A 25 -2.49 -5.57 -15.68
N VAL A 26 -1.20 -5.30 -15.93
CA VAL A 26 -0.56 -5.60 -17.22
C VAL A 26 -0.68 -7.08 -17.58
N ARG A 27 -0.42 -7.98 -16.62
CA ARG A 27 -0.53 -9.43 -16.85
C ARG A 27 -1.94 -9.86 -17.23
N LYS A 28 -2.96 -9.31 -16.55
CA LYS A 28 -4.37 -9.57 -16.88
C LYS A 28 -4.72 -9.09 -18.29
N ALA A 29 -4.36 -7.85 -18.62
CA ALA A 29 -4.64 -7.27 -19.93
C ALA A 29 -3.94 -8.04 -21.06
N LEU A 30 -2.69 -8.48 -20.83
CA LEU A 30 -1.95 -9.28 -21.79
C LEU A 30 -2.61 -10.64 -22.04
N ALA A 31 -3.12 -11.30 -20.98
CA ALA A 31 -3.85 -12.56 -21.13
C ALA A 31 -5.10 -12.40 -22.00
N VAL A 32 -5.93 -11.38 -21.73
CA VAL A 32 -7.15 -11.11 -22.50
C VAL A 32 -6.82 -10.76 -23.96
N LYS A 33 -5.77 -9.95 -24.17
CA LYS A 33 -5.30 -9.60 -25.50
C LYS A 33 -4.90 -10.85 -26.30
N LEU A 34 -4.15 -11.78 -25.70
CA LEU A 34 -3.76 -13.02 -26.36
C LEU A 34 -4.98 -13.89 -26.72
N VAL A 35 -6.01 -13.93 -25.87
CA VAL A 35 -7.27 -14.63 -26.20
C VAL A 35 -7.91 -14.04 -27.46
N TYR A 36 -8.00 -12.71 -27.57
CA TYR A 36 -8.58 -12.06 -28.76
C TYR A 36 -7.69 -12.14 -30.00
N GLN A 37 -6.39 -12.35 -29.83
CA GLN A 37 -5.48 -12.68 -30.92
C GLN A 37 -5.58 -14.15 -31.38
N GLY A 38 -6.42 -14.95 -30.73
CA GLY A 38 -6.71 -16.33 -31.13
C GLY A 38 -5.77 -17.39 -30.55
N TYR A 39 -4.95 -17.03 -29.55
CA TYR A 39 -4.14 -18.01 -28.84
C TYR A 39 -5.02 -18.97 -28.04
N LEU A 40 -4.59 -20.23 -27.96
CA LEU A 40 -5.25 -21.22 -27.14
C LEU A 40 -4.97 -20.93 -25.66
N TYR A 41 -5.93 -21.23 -24.81
CA TYR A 41 -5.78 -21.01 -23.36
C TYR A 41 -4.54 -21.73 -22.80
N GLU A 42 -4.25 -22.94 -23.28
CA GLU A 42 -3.08 -23.72 -22.88
C GLU A 42 -1.76 -23.00 -23.20
N GLU A 43 -1.67 -22.35 -24.36
CA GLU A 43 -0.50 -21.54 -24.74
C GLU A 43 -0.36 -20.32 -23.82
N ILE A 44 -1.47 -19.64 -23.52
CA ILE A 44 -1.49 -18.47 -22.65
C ILE A 44 -1.08 -18.84 -21.22
N GLN A 45 -1.53 -19.99 -20.71
CA GLN A 45 -1.12 -20.51 -19.41
C GLN A 45 0.39 -20.69 -19.34
N ILE A 46 1.01 -21.23 -20.39
CA ILE A 46 2.46 -21.44 -20.47
C ILE A 46 3.20 -20.09 -20.60
N ILE A 47 2.71 -19.18 -21.46
CA ILE A 47 3.35 -17.88 -21.71
C ILE A 47 3.36 -16.99 -20.46
N LEU A 48 2.27 -17.00 -19.69
CA LEU A 48 2.08 -16.08 -18.55
C LEU A 48 2.25 -16.74 -17.18
N ASP A 49 2.43 -18.06 -17.14
CA ASP A 49 2.46 -18.89 -15.92
C ASP A 49 1.23 -18.65 -15.02
N VAL A 50 0.05 -18.87 -15.60
CA VAL A 50 -1.26 -18.64 -14.95
C VAL A 50 -2.20 -19.83 -15.12
N SER A 51 -3.23 -19.89 -14.28
CA SER A 51 -4.27 -20.91 -14.41
C SER A 51 -5.32 -20.54 -15.45
N LEU A 52 -5.94 -21.55 -16.07
CA LEU A 52 -7.10 -21.41 -16.96
C LEU A 52 -8.20 -20.53 -16.33
N GLY A 53 -8.53 -20.79 -15.06
CA GLY A 53 -9.55 -20.05 -14.31
C GLY A 53 -9.23 -18.57 -14.14
N SER A 54 -7.94 -18.20 -14.10
CA SER A 54 -7.52 -16.79 -14.07
C SER A 54 -7.80 -16.13 -15.42
N ILE A 55 -7.43 -16.78 -16.52
CA ILE A 55 -7.63 -16.25 -17.88
C ILE A 55 -9.13 -16.07 -18.15
N THR A 56 -9.95 -17.07 -17.84
CA THR A 56 -11.41 -16.99 -18.04
C THR A 56 -12.03 -15.90 -17.17
N GLY A 57 -11.61 -15.80 -15.90
CA GLY A 57 -12.09 -14.75 -15.00
C GLY A 57 -11.73 -13.35 -15.48
N TRP A 58 -10.50 -13.13 -15.97
CA TRP A 58 -10.07 -11.83 -16.50
C TRP A 58 -10.78 -11.46 -17.80
N LYS A 59 -10.96 -12.43 -18.70
CA LYS A 59 -11.74 -12.23 -19.93
C LYS A 59 -13.17 -11.83 -19.59
N GLN A 60 -13.81 -12.54 -18.67
CA GLN A 60 -15.19 -12.23 -18.26
C GLN A 60 -15.29 -10.85 -17.61
N ALA A 61 -14.34 -10.48 -16.74
CA ALA A 61 -14.30 -9.15 -16.14
C ALA A 61 -14.14 -8.04 -17.20
N TYR A 62 -13.28 -8.26 -18.20
CA TYR A 62 -13.11 -7.33 -19.31
C TYR A 62 -14.37 -7.23 -20.18
N GLU A 63 -15.06 -8.33 -20.45
CA GLU A 63 -16.31 -8.32 -21.21
C GLU A 63 -17.46 -7.60 -20.49
N GLN A 64 -17.42 -7.52 -19.15
CA GLN A 64 -18.42 -6.86 -18.34
C GLN A 64 -18.12 -5.37 -18.08
N GLU A 65 -16.85 -5.05 -17.81
CA GLU A 65 -16.43 -3.74 -17.27
C GLU A 65 -15.31 -3.08 -18.10
N GLY A 66 -14.90 -3.68 -19.23
CA GLY A 66 -13.78 -3.20 -20.03
C GLY A 66 -12.45 -3.22 -19.27
N VAL A 67 -11.58 -2.25 -19.54
CA VAL A 67 -10.27 -2.13 -18.85
C VAL A 67 -10.40 -1.94 -17.34
N ASP A 68 -11.52 -1.39 -16.85
CA ASP A 68 -11.73 -1.19 -15.42
C ASP A 68 -11.90 -2.52 -14.66
N GLY A 69 -12.48 -3.54 -15.30
CA GLY A 69 -12.57 -4.90 -14.74
C GLY A 69 -11.20 -5.57 -14.56
N LEU A 70 -10.15 -5.05 -15.21
CA LEU A 70 -8.79 -5.55 -15.08
C LEU A 70 -8.01 -4.85 -13.96
N ARG A 71 -8.47 -3.69 -13.49
CA ARG A 71 -7.82 -2.95 -12.41
C ARG A 71 -7.85 -3.72 -11.10
N LEU A 72 -6.91 -3.39 -10.20
CA LEU A 72 -6.88 -3.93 -8.86
C LEU A 72 -7.93 -3.22 -8.00
N ASN A 73 -9.02 -3.91 -7.70
CA ASN A 73 -10.05 -3.42 -6.78
C ASN A 73 -9.64 -3.50 -5.29
N HIS A 74 -8.41 -3.94 -4.99
CA HIS A 74 -7.93 -3.98 -3.61
C HIS A 74 -7.55 -2.59 -3.12
N LYS A 75 -8.54 -1.83 -2.66
CA LYS A 75 -8.31 -0.78 -1.68
C LYS A 75 -7.95 -1.51 -0.38
N GLY A 76 -6.74 -1.32 0.13
CA GLY A 76 -6.32 -1.90 1.40
C GLY A 76 -7.33 -1.60 2.53
N ARG A 77 -7.13 -2.21 3.70
CA ARG A 77 -7.98 -1.94 4.88
C ARG A 77 -8.16 -0.42 5.02
N LYS A 78 -9.42 0.05 5.11
CA LYS A 78 -9.71 1.47 5.38
C LYS A 78 -8.87 1.88 6.60
N SER A 79 -7.93 2.78 6.41
CA SER A 79 -7.21 3.39 7.52
C SER A 79 -8.23 4.18 8.34
N TYR A 80 -8.14 4.04 9.66
CA TYR A 80 -9.02 4.79 10.57
C TYR A 80 -8.80 6.31 10.44
N LEU A 81 -7.60 6.71 10.00
CA LEU A 81 -7.24 8.07 9.64
C LEU A 81 -7.26 8.24 8.12
N THR A 82 -7.73 9.39 7.65
CA THR A 82 -7.54 9.83 6.26
C THR A 82 -6.06 10.11 5.97
N SER A 83 -5.68 10.23 4.69
CA SER A 83 -4.30 10.56 4.30
C SER A 83 -3.83 11.88 4.92
N GLU A 84 -4.68 12.91 4.89
CA GLU A 84 -4.38 14.21 5.47
C GLU A 84 -4.21 14.14 7.00
N GLN A 85 -5.11 13.45 7.70
CA GLN A 85 -5.00 13.27 9.15
C GLN A 85 -3.75 12.48 9.52
N THR A 86 -3.38 11.48 8.71
CA THR A 86 -2.16 10.70 8.92
C THR A 86 -0.94 11.61 8.81
N GLU A 87 -0.84 12.44 7.77
CA GLU A 87 0.26 13.39 7.63
C GLU A 87 0.33 14.38 8.81
N GLN A 88 -0.81 14.89 9.28
CA GLN A 88 -0.86 15.77 10.46
C GLN A 88 -0.35 15.07 11.72
N VAL A 89 -0.74 13.82 11.95
CA VAL A 89 -0.26 13.01 13.09
C VAL A 89 1.23 12.74 12.98
N LEU A 90 1.74 12.38 11.81
CA LEU A 90 3.18 12.12 11.60
C LEU A 90 4.02 13.38 11.82
N ASN A 91 3.59 14.52 11.28
CA ASN A 91 4.25 15.81 11.50
C ASN A 91 4.24 16.19 12.99
N TRP A 92 3.13 15.97 13.68
CA TRP A 92 3.04 16.21 15.13
C TRP A 92 3.99 15.31 15.91
N LEU A 93 4.07 14.02 15.58
CA LEU A 93 4.99 13.08 16.23
C LEU A 93 6.46 13.48 16.06
N GLN A 94 6.82 14.14 14.96
CA GLN A 94 8.19 14.62 14.74
C GLN A 94 8.57 15.86 15.58
N THR A 95 7.61 16.52 16.24
CA THR A 95 7.88 17.74 17.03
C THR A 95 8.60 17.49 18.35
N LYS A 96 8.60 16.24 18.84
CA LYS A 96 9.13 15.86 20.15
C LYS A 96 9.95 14.57 20.01
N ASN A 97 11.06 14.49 20.75
CA ASN A 97 11.97 13.34 20.71
C ASN A 97 11.54 12.15 21.58
N CYS A 98 10.57 12.33 22.49
CA CYS A 98 10.12 11.30 23.42
C CYS A 98 8.60 11.37 23.56
N TRP A 99 7.92 10.25 23.35
CA TRP A 99 6.46 10.16 23.43
C TRP A 99 6.02 9.08 24.39
N GLU A 100 4.91 9.31 25.05
CA GLU A 100 4.17 8.26 25.74
C GLU A 100 3.03 7.78 24.85
N LEU A 101 2.74 6.47 24.87
CA LEU A 101 1.66 5.89 24.06
C LEU A 101 0.31 6.57 24.33
N GLY A 102 0.04 6.92 25.59
CA GLY A 102 -1.18 7.61 25.98
C GLY A 102 -1.34 9.01 25.40
N GLU A 103 -0.25 9.71 25.07
CA GLU A 103 -0.31 11.01 24.39
C GLU A 103 -0.86 10.85 22.96
N LEU A 104 -0.42 9.79 22.26
CA LEU A 104 -0.90 9.47 20.91
C LEU A 104 -2.35 8.95 20.94
N GLU A 105 -2.70 8.10 21.91
CA GLU A 105 -4.08 7.63 22.11
C GLU A 105 -5.04 8.80 22.34
N TYR A 106 -4.67 9.75 23.22
CA TYR A 106 -5.49 10.93 23.50
C TYR A 106 -5.64 11.83 22.27
N LYS A 107 -4.55 12.10 21.55
CA LYS A 107 -4.58 12.94 20.34
C LYS A 107 -5.52 12.37 19.28
N LEU A 108 -5.44 11.06 19.05
CA LEU A 108 -6.27 10.38 18.05
C LEU A 108 -7.75 10.33 18.43
N ALA A 109 -8.04 10.06 19.70
CA ALA A 109 -9.42 10.04 20.19
C ALA A 109 -10.03 11.45 20.21
N PHE A 110 -9.28 12.46 20.63
CA PHE A 110 -9.80 13.82 20.81
C PHE A 110 -9.98 14.58 19.49
N ASP A 111 -8.99 14.53 18.59
CA ASP A 111 -9.03 15.34 17.37
C ASP A 111 -9.71 14.63 16.19
N TYR A 112 -9.70 13.30 16.18
CA TYR A 112 -10.16 12.51 15.04
C TYR A 112 -11.22 11.46 15.38
N ASP A 113 -11.61 11.32 16.66
CA ASP A 113 -12.53 10.28 17.16
C ASP A 113 -12.08 8.86 16.76
N VAL A 114 -10.75 8.64 16.73
CA VAL A 114 -10.15 7.36 16.36
C VAL A 114 -9.57 6.67 17.59
N VAL A 115 -10.07 5.46 17.87
CA VAL A 115 -9.51 4.55 18.87
C VAL A 115 -9.24 3.21 18.21
N TYR A 116 -7.96 2.84 18.10
CA TYR A 116 -7.58 1.52 17.60
C TYR A 116 -7.75 0.45 18.68
N GLU A 117 -8.29 -0.71 18.30
CA GLU A 117 -8.42 -1.87 19.20
C GLU A 117 -7.05 -2.47 19.58
N SER A 118 -6.10 -2.48 18.64
CA SER A 118 -4.78 -3.04 18.85
C SER A 118 -3.74 -1.95 19.08
N LYS A 119 -2.95 -2.12 20.16
CA LYS A 119 -1.77 -1.29 20.47
C LYS A 119 -0.75 -1.26 19.33
N GLN A 120 -0.69 -2.33 18.53
CA GLN A 120 0.22 -2.40 17.39
C GLN A 120 -0.04 -1.28 16.39
N SER A 121 -1.30 -0.92 16.15
CA SER A 121 -1.67 0.14 15.20
C SER A 121 -1.08 1.51 15.57
N TYR A 122 -0.92 1.77 16.87
CA TYR A 122 -0.26 2.99 17.36
C TYR A 122 1.26 2.92 17.19
N TYR A 123 1.86 1.75 17.39
CA TYR A 123 3.29 1.55 17.13
C TYR A 123 3.64 1.68 15.66
N ASP A 124 2.75 1.26 14.77
CA ASP A 124 2.91 1.43 13.33
C ASP A 124 2.94 2.93 12.94
N LEU A 125 2.19 3.79 13.65
CA LEU A 125 2.26 5.25 13.47
C LEU A 125 3.59 5.85 13.97
N PHE A 126 4.13 5.35 15.10
CA PHE A 126 5.46 5.74 15.55
C PHE A 126 6.55 5.32 14.57
N ASP A 127 6.49 4.10 14.05
CA ASP A 127 7.43 3.59 13.05
C ASP A 127 7.36 4.40 11.75
N ALA A 128 6.15 4.71 11.28
CA ALA A 128 5.92 5.57 10.12
C ALA A 128 6.46 7.00 10.33
N ALA A 129 6.48 7.51 11.57
CA ALA A 129 7.09 8.79 11.92
C ALA A 129 8.62 8.72 12.04
N GLY A 130 9.22 7.54 11.88
CA GLY A 130 10.67 7.29 12.07
C GLY A 130 11.08 7.19 13.54
N ILE A 131 10.12 7.00 14.45
CA ILE A 131 10.34 6.93 15.90
C ILE A 131 10.49 5.47 16.29
N ASN A 132 11.73 5.08 16.63
CA ASN A 132 11.96 3.74 17.15
C ASN A 132 11.45 3.64 18.60
N TRP A 133 10.24 3.10 18.75
CA TRP A 133 9.59 2.88 20.04
C TRP A 133 10.41 2.00 21.01
N LYS A 134 11.34 1.15 20.50
CA LYS A 134 12.26 0.39 21.36
C LYS A 134 13.31 1.31 21.97
N LYS A 135 12.97 1.81 23.17
CA LYS A 135 13.76 2.59 24.15
C LYS A 135 13.52 4.10 24.12
N THR A 136 12.33 4.53 24.53
CA THR A 136 12.22 5.74 25.35
C THR A 136 12.71 5.42 26.78
N THR A 137 14.00 5.09 26.92
CA THR A 137 14.63 5.14 28.24
C THR A 137 14.52 6.59 28.69
N LYS A 138 13.80 6.84 29.79
CA LYS A 138 13.71 8.16 30.45
C LYS A 138 15.05 8.88 30.29
N LEU A 139 15.07 10.01 29.57
CA LEU A 139 16.22 10.91 29.56
C LEU A 139 16.56 11.18 31.02
N ASN A 140 17.66 10.58 31.49
CA ASN A 140 18.12 10.75 32.85
C ASN A 140 18.53 12.23 32.96
N PRO A 141 17.91 13.07 33.82
CA PRO A 141 18.21 14.50 33.90
C PRO A 141 19.63 14.81 34.39
N LYS A 142 20.43 13.79 34.70
CA LYS A 142 21.80 13.88 35.20
C LYS A 142 22.87 13.75 34.12
N ALA A 143 22.51 13.81 32.84
CA ALA A 143 23.49 13.93 31.76
C ALA A 143 23.91 15.39 31.56
N ASP A 144 24.38 16.02 32.63
CA ASP A 144 25.10 17.28 32.56
C ASP A 144 26.55 16.95 32.13
N PRO A 145 27.03 17.39 30.95
CA PRO A 145 28.32 16.98 30.41
C PRO A 145 29.51 17.33 31.33
N ASP A 146 29.35 18.27 32.26
CA ASP A 146 30.40 18.70 33.18
C ASP A 146 30.68 17.69 34.32
N THR A 147 29.77 16.77 34.62
CA THR A 147 29.96 15.81 35.73
C THR A 147 30.70 14.53 35.33
N VAL A 148 30.80 14.23 34.02
CA VAL A 148 31.41 12.98 33.54
C VAL A 148 32.94 13.07 33.47
N ALA A 149 33.52 14.29 33.37
CA ALA A 149 34.96 14.49 33.27
C ALA A 149 35.73 14.24 34.59
N LYS A 150 35.09 14.40 35.75
CA LYS A 150 35.76 14.21 37.07
C LYS A 150 35.91 12.75 37.50
N LYS A 151 35.26 11.80 36.82
CA LYS A 151 35.30 10.37 37.19
C LYS A 151 36.39 9.55 36.47
N LYS A 152 37.22 10.19 35.64
CA LYS A 152 38.32 9.56 34.87
C LYS A 152 39.72 9.87 35.41
N ARG A 153 39.84 10.44 36.62
CA ARG A 153 41.12 10.61 37.31
C ARG A 153 40.99 10.10 38.73
N ASP A 154 41.14 8.80 38.88
CA ASP A 154 41.78 8.11 40.01
C ASP A 154 42.17 6.70 39.54
#